data_AF-A0A9X3F426-F1
#
_entry.id   AF-A0A9X3F426-F1
#
_cell.length_a   1.000
_cell.length_b   1.000
_cell.length_c   1.000
_cell.angle_alpha   90.00
_cell.angle_beta   90.00
_cell.angle_gamma   90.00
#
_symmetry.space_group_name_H-M   'P 1'
#
loop_
_entity.id
_entity.type
_entity.pdbx_description
1 polymer ?
#
loop_
_entity_poly.entity_id
_entity_poly.type
_entity_poly.pdbx_seq_one_letter_code
_entity_poly.pdbx_strand_id
1 'polypeptide(L)' 'MITGAIGSMFEEDSEWNIDQEELMEGDNLTHFFHALANVAPTHLFNQLTGDDKNQLEFNHVANQLCFQYSNKVDKE' A
#
# COMPACT_ATOMS: atom_id res chain seq x y z
N MET A 1 -12.52 -6.33 0.74
CA MET A 1 -11.71 -5.13 0.39
C MET A 1 -10.25 -5.42 0.70
N ILE A 2 -9.30 -4.77 0.01
CA ILE A 2 -7.85 -4.95 0.30
C ILE A 2 -7.53 -4.70 1.78
N THR A 3 -8.20 -3.73 2.40
CA THR A 3 -8.07 -3.43 3.84
C THR A 3 -8.46 -4.60 4.76
N GLY A 4 -9.39 -5.47 4.34
CA GLY A 4 -9.75 -6.66 5.10
C GLY A 4 -8.65 -7.72 5.08
N ALA A 5 -8.00 -7.93 3.93
CA ALA A 5 -6.90 -8.88 3.81
C ALA A 5 -5.65 -8.41 4.56
N ILE A 6 -5.38 -7.10 4.56
CA ILE A 6 -4.32 -6.52 5.40
C ILE A 6 -4.69 -6.67 6.88
N GLY A 7 -5.95 -6.42 7.23
CA GLY A 7 -6.45 -6.58 8.60
C GLY A 7 -6.26 -8.01 9.14
N SER A 8 -6.53 -9.03 8.32
CA SER A 8 -6.34 -10.43 8.72
C SER A 8 -4.87 -10.81 8.95
N MET A 9 -3.90 -10.01 8.49
CA MET A 9 -2.49 -10.24 8.83
C MET A 9 -2.19 -9.92 10.30
N PHE A 10 -3.10 -9.24 11.02
CA PHE A 10 -2.93 -8.92 12.45
C PHE A 10 -3.77 -9.80 13.36
N GLU A 11 -4.44 -10.81 12.81
CA GLU A 11 -5.21 -11.82 13.55
C GLU A 11 -4.26 -12.96 13.97
N GLU A 12 -4.34 -13.41 15.23
CA GLU A 12 -3.42 -14.39 15.83
C GLU A 12 -3.45 -15.76 15.13
N ASP A 13 -4.57 -16.12 14.49
CA ASP A 13 -4.77 -17.39 13.78
C ASP A 13 -4.44 -17.32 12.28
N SER A 14 -3.94 -16.18 11.81
CA SER A 14 -3.54 -15.99 10.42
C SER A 14 -2.26 -16.74 10.08
N GLU A 15 -2.26 -17.42 8.93
CA GLU A 15 -1.03 -18.00 8.35
C GLU A 15 0.06 -16.95 8.11
N TRP A 16 -0.37 -15.70 7.89
CA TRP A 16 0.49 -14.56 7.59
C TRP A 16 0.51 -13.54 8.74
N ASN A 17 0.34 -14.03 9.98
CA ASN A 17 0.32 -13.18 11.16
C ASN A 17 1.61 -12.33 11.25
N ILE A 18 1.43 -11.03 11.43
CA ILE A 18 2.48 -10.07 11.75
C ILE A 18 2.46 -9.90 13.26
N ASP A 19 3.57 -10.26 13.89
CA ASP A 19 3.78 -10.00 15.31
C ASP A 19 3.83 -8.50 15.57
N GLN A 20 2.97 -8.01 16.46
CA GLN A 20 2.84 -6.58 16.72
C GLN A 20 3.99 -6.04 17.56
N GLU A 21 4.63 -6.87 18.40
CA GLU A 21 5.80 -6.43 19.17
C GLU A 21 6.98 -6.22 18.21
N GLU A 22 7.28 -7.22 17.36
CA GLU A 22 8.30 -7.14 16.31
C GLU A 22 8.06 -5.96 15.36
N LEU A 23 6.82 -5.74 14.94
CA LEU A 23 6.48 -4.63 14.05
C LEU A 23 6.85 -3.27 14.67
N MET A 24 6.73 -3.13 15.99
CA MET A 24 7.03 -1.90 16.72
C MET A 24 8.53 -1.75 17.06
N GLU A 25 9.36 -2.74 16.77
CA GLU A 25 10.80 -2.68 16.99
C GLU A 25 11.52 -1.89 15.89
N GLY A 26 12.37 -0.95 16.33
CA GLY A 26 13.26 -0.20 15.45
C GLY A 26 12.54 0.47 14.27
N ASP A 27 12.98 0.15 13.05
CA ASP A 27 12.45 0.73 11.81
C ASP A 27 11.40 -0.18 11.12
N ASN A 28 10.96 -1.27 11.75
CA ASN A 28 10.08 -2.26 11.12
C ASN A 28 8.75 -1.67 10.68
N LEU A 29 8.11 -0.86 11.52
CA LEU A 29 6.88 -0.15 11.15
C LEU A 29 7.07 0.75 9.92
N THR A 30 8.20 1.46 9.87
CA THR A 30 8.56 2.33 8.75
C THR A 30 8.76 1.52 7.47
N HIS A 31 9.49 0.41 7.54
CA HIS A 31 9.69 -0.50 6.40
C HIS A 31 8.37 -1.12 5.93
N PHE A 32 7.51 -1.53 6.85
CA PHE A 32 6.20 -2.07 6.55
C PHE A 32 5.35 -1.06 5.77
N PHE A 33 5.20 0.17 6.25
CA PHE A 33 4.42 1.18 5.54
C PHE A 33 5.08 1.64 4.24
N HIS A 34 6.42 1.70 4.18
CA HIS A 34 7.12 1.96 2.92
C HIS A 34 6.81 0.88 1.88
N ALA A 35 6.88 -0.39 2.27
CA ALA A 35 6.57 -1.52 1.41
C ALA A 35 5.10 -1.51 0.98
N LEU A 36 4.18 -1.32 1.93
CA LEU A 36 2.75 -1.33 1.70
C LEU A 36 2.27 -0.16 0.81
N ALA A 37 2.80 1.04 1.00
CA ALA A 37 2.34 2.24 0.30
C ALA A 37 3.07 2.49 -1.03
N ASN A 38 4.33 2.08 -1.15
CA ASN A 38 5.17 2.43 -2.31
C ASN A 38 5.60 1.20 -3.10
N VAL A 39 6.21 0.21 -2.44
CA VAL A 39 6.84 -0.92 -3.13
C VAL A 39 5.79 -1.84 -3.75
N ALA A 40 4.90 -2.41 -2.93
CA ALA A 40 3.90 -3.37 -3.39
C ALA A 40 2.93 -2.76 -4.43
N PRO A 41 2.40 -1.54 -4.27
CA PRO A 41 1.56 -0.91 -5.29
C PRO A 41 2.31 -0.66 -6.61
N THR A 42 3.59 -0.24 -6.56
CA THR A 42 4.41 -0.07 -7.77
C THR A 42 4.59 -1.39 -8.51
N HIS A 43 4.95 -2.46 -7.80
CA HIS A 43 5.08 -3.79 -8.39
C HIS A 43 3.77 -4.28 -9.01
N LEU A 44 2.66 -4.13 -8.29
CA LEU A 44 1.34 -4.52 -8.78
C LEU A 44 0.95 -3.72 -10.03
N PHE A 45 1.20 -2.41 -10.04
CA PHE A 45 0.94 -1.55 -11.19
C PHE A 45 1.72 -2.01 -12.42
N ASN A 46 3.04 -2.21 -12.28
CA ASN A 46 3.90 -2.67 -13.36
C ASN A 46 3.46 -4.04 -13.88
N GLN A 47 3.15 -4.99 -12.97
CA GLN A 47 2.69 -6.33 -13.35
C GLN A 47 1.37 -6.32 -14.13
N LEU A 48 0.42 -5.46 -13.75
CA LEU A 48 -0.89 -5.41 -14.39
C LEU A 48 -0.91 -4.62 -15.70
N THR A 49 0.00 -3.66 -15.86
CA THR A 49 0.02 -2.74 -17.02
C THR A 49 1.11 -3.07 -18.03
N GLY A 50 2.14 -3.84 -17.64
CA GLY A 50 3.35 -4.06 -18.43
C GLY A 50 4.30 -2.86 -18.45
N ASP A 51 4.07 -1.87 -17.60
CA ASP A 51 4.96 -0.72 -17.40
C ASP A 51 6.17 -1.10 -16.52
N ASP A 52 7.16 -0.22 -16.44
CA ASP A 52 8.37 -0.41 -15.62
C ASP A 52 8.68 0.88 -14.86
N LYS A 53 7.77 1.26 -13.96
CA LYS A 53 7.92 2.44 -13.11
C LYS A 53 8.72 2.13 -11.86
N ASN A 54 9.59 3.05 -11.47
CA ASN A 54 10.11 3.08 -10.11
C ASN A 54 9.09 3.69 -9.14
N GLN A 55 9.39 3.62 -7.83
CA GLN A 55 8.48 4.05 -6.78
C GLN A 55 8.13 5.54 -6.84
N LEU A 56 9.06 6.40 -7.24
CA LEU A 56 8.81 7.85 -7.37
C LEU A 56 7.88 8.15 -8.54
N GLU A 57 8.08 7.47 -9.68
CA GLU A 57 7.23 7.60 -10.85
C GLU A 57 5.82 7.10 -10.57
N PHE A 58 5.69 5.95 -9.90
CA PHE A 58 4.39 5.46 -9.46
C PHE A 58 3.72 6.42 -8.48
N ASN A 59 4.45 6.97 -7.51
CA ASN A 59 3.89 7.96 -6.58
C ASN A 59 3.34 9.19 -7.29
N HIS A 60 3.95 9.62 -8.40
CA HIS A 60 3.38 10.68 -9.22
C HIS A 60 2.01 10.30 -9.78
N VAL A 61 1.86 9.08 -10.29
CA VAL A 61 0.57 8.53 -10.77
C VAL A 61 -0.44 8.47 -9.61
N ALA A 62 -0.05 7.91 -8.46
CA ALA A 62 -0.91 7.79 -7.29
C ALA A 62 -1.42 9.16 -6.81
N ASN A 63 -0.56 10.17 -6.76
CA ASN A 63 -0.94 11.54 -6.40
C ASN A 63 -1.93 12.16 -7.41
N GLN A 64 -1.73 11.94 -8.71
CA GLN A 64 -2.68 12.37 -9.72
C GLN A 64 -4.05 11.72 -9.52
N LEU A 65 -4.10 10.41 -9.21
CA LEU A 65 -5.34 9.72 -8.91
C LEU A 65 -6.03 10.31 -7.68
N CYS A 66 -5.29 10.52 -6.59
CA CYS A 66 -5.83 11.17 -5.39
C CYS A 66 -6.49 12.52 -5.72
N PHE A 67 -5.80 13.37 -6.49
CA PHE A 67 -6.35 14.67 -6.91
C PHE A 67 -7.58 14.53 -7.84
N GLN A 68 -7.56 13.57 -8.76
CA GLN A 68 -8.69 13.34 -9.67
C GLN A 68 -9.95 12.88 -8.94
N TYR A 69 -9.79 12.08 -7.88
CA TYR A 69 -10.92 11.54 -7.11
C TYR A 69 -11.30 12.40 -5.91
N SER A 70 -10.40 13.24 -5.36
CA SER A 70 -10.76 14.22 -4.33
C SER A 70 -11.73 15.27 -4.87
N ASN A 71 -11.55 15.70 -6.12
CA ASN A 71 -12.37 16.74 -6.77
C ASN A 71 -13.67 16.19 -7.40
N LYS A 72 -13.93 14.88 -7.33
CA LYS A 72 -15.16 14.27 -7.85
C LYS A 72 -16.30 14.22 -6.82
N VAL A 73 -16.03 14.51 -5.55
CA VAL A 73 -17.03 14.42 -4.46
C VAL A 73 -17.92 15.68 -4.37
N ASP A 74 -17.59 16.77 -5.07
CA ASP A 74 -18.31 18.06 -4.96
C ASP A 74 -19.28 18.36 -6.13
N LYS A 75 -19.80 17.34 -6.81
CA LYS A 75 -20.83 17.51 -7.86
C LYS A 75 -21.98 16.52 -7.71
N GLU A 76 -22.74 16.67 -6.63
CA GLU A 76 -24.12 16.18 -6.52
C GLU A 76 -25.05 17.33 -6.09
#